data_AF-A0A962T6W2-F1
#
_entry.id   AF-A0A962T6W2-F1
#
_cell.length_a   1.000
_cell.length_b   1.000
_cell.length_c   1.000
_cell.angle_alpha   90.00
_cell.angle_beta   90.00
_cell.angle_gamma   90.00
#
_symmetry.space_group_name_H-M   'P 1'
#
loop_
_entity.id
_entity.type
_entity.pdbx_description
1 polymer ?
#
loop_
_entity_poly.entity_id
_entity_poly.type
_entity_poly.pdbx_seq_one_letter_code
_entity_poly.pdbx_strand_id
1 'polypeptide(L)'
;MALDRKKIKQPSPESFGAKQLSLFQSFLCNSDTERDNLSNTIELWDGVPKYFMSRQEMTKRREKGLLPTIDRDFEHRGRFFTVKVRPARLTDEDGNDKEFYPSAREELVEDALRKIAAEQHHGFLDAQESGAVFTLHLLRRELQRRGHALSYQEVVESLDVMAGCRIEIIAADGSGDYKSPILAGLLRVSRHHYRDDPKARWVAHFNPLVTRSIQALNFRQYDYHTMMSHTTQLARWMHKRMAHNYVNANVMHPYTILFTTVQRDSGLLEYARTRDAIRKLDEALDELRKKGVLMFFKKEDRTGERGRILDVSYTITPDPGFVSQIKAANKRHSDGVEQINVEIGVAESDEVRRSPAVRKR
;
A
#
# COMPACT_ATOMS: atom_id res chain seq x y z
N MET A 1 27.48 -17.97 13.21
CA MET A 1 26.27 -18.56 12.60
C MET A 1 25.96 -17.82 11.31
N ALA A 2 26.32 -18.40 10.16
CA ALA A 2 26.01 -17.81 8.88
C ALA A 2 24.50 -17.88 8.66
N LEU A 3 23.82 -16.73 8.66
CA LEU A 3 22.45 -16.63 8.17
C LEU A 3 22.47 -17.09 6.70
N ASP A 4 21.85 -18.25 6.46
CA ASP A 4 21.59 -18.78 5.14
C ASP A 4 20.82 -17.71 4.36
N ARG A 5 21.53 -16.94 3.53
CA ARG A 5 20.93 -15.92 2.67
C ARG A 5 20.13 -16.68 1.61
N LYS A 6 18.84 -16.91 1.88
CA LYS A 6 17.88 -17.44 0.91
C LYS A 6 18.10 -16.68 -0.40
N LYS A 7 18.73 -17.33 -1.38
CA LYS A 7 19.00 -16.70 -2.68
C LYS A 7 17.65 -16.39 -3.30
N ILE A 8 17.35 -15.11 -3.47
CA ILE A 8 16.13 -14.66 -4.16
C ILE A 8 16.21 -15.19 -5.60
N LYS A 9 15.19 -15.93 -6.03
CA LYS A 9 15.12 -16.56 -7.36
C LYS A 9 14.01 -15.90 -8.16
N GLN A 10 14.07 -16.08 -9.49
CA GLN A 10 12.92 -15.79 -10.34
C GLN A 10 11.73 -16.67 -9.90
N PRO A 11 10.48 -16.15 -9.91
CA PRO A 11 9.29 -16.92 -9.59
C PRO A 11 9.14 -18.14 -10.53
N SER A 12 8.58 -19.24 -10.02
CA SER A 12 8.28 -20.40 -10.87
C SER A 12 7.11 -20.10 -11.81
N PRO A 13 6.98 -20.79 -12.96
CA PRO A 13 5.82 -20.62 -13.84
C PRO A 13 4.47 -20.84 -13.15
N GLU A 14 4.42 -21.73 -12.15
CA GLU A 14 3.21 -22.03 -11.37
C GLU A 14 2.73 -20.83 -10.53
N SER A 15 3.66 -19.98 -10.06
CA SER A 15 3.35 -18.80 -9.26
C SER A 15 2.55 -17.73 -10.03
N PHE A 16 2.46 -17.83 -11.37
CA PHE A 16 1.66 -16.90 -12.19
C PHE A 16 0.21 -17.35 -12.36
N GLY A 17 -0.12 -18.58 -11.96
CA GLY A 17 -1.44 -19.21 -12.17
C GLY A 17 -2.34 -19.27 -10.94
N ALA A 18 -1.92 -18.71 -9.80
CA ALA A 18 -2.69 -18.80 -8.56
C ALA A 18 -4.07 -18.13 -8.70
N LYS A 19 -5.13 -18.79 -8.21
CA LYS A 19 -6.51 -18.27 -8.31
C LYS A 19 -6.68 -16.93 -7.60
N GLN A 20 -6.12 -16.77 -6.41
CA GLN A 20 -6.17 -15.51 -5.66
C GLN A 20 -5.43 -14.38 -6.40
N LEU A 21 -4.36 -14.70 -7.13
CA LEU A 21 -3.68 -13.75 -8.00
C LEU A 21 -4.55 -13.36 -9.19
N SER A 22 -5.24 -14.31 -9.81
CA SER A 22 -6.20 -14.03 -10.87
C SER A 22 -7.32 -13.08 -10.39
N LEU A 23 -7.83 -13.29 -9.17
CA LEU A 23 -8.80 -12.38 -8.54
C LEU A 23 -8.19 -10.99 -8.28
N PHE A 24 -6.93 -10.93 -7.84
CA PHE A 24 -6.19 -9.68 -7.67
C PHE A 24 -6.02 -8.92 -9.00
N GLN A 25 -5.83 -9.61 -10.12
CA GLN A 25 -5.69 -9.05 -11.46
C GLN A 25 -7.03 -8.78 -12.16
N SER A 26 -8.14 -9.21 -11.56
CA SER A 26 -9.49 -8.98 -12.07
C SER A 26 -10.09 -7.70 -11.49
N PHE A 27 -10.75 -6.92 -12.34
CA PHE A 27 -11.40 -5.67 -11.96
C PHE A 27 -12.84 -5.64 -12.48
N LEU A 28 -13.74 -5.10 -11.67
CA LEU A 28 -15.12 -4.82 -12.08
C LEU A 28 -15.14 -3.42 -12.71
N CYS A 29 -15.20 -3.38 -14.03
CA CYS A 29 -15.15 -2.16 -14.86
C CYS A 29 -15.88 -2.41 -16.19
N ASN A 30 -16.24 -1.33 -16.89
CA ASN A 30 -17.00 -1.40 -18.14
C ASN A 30 -16.12 -1.34 -19.39
N SER A 31 -14.85 -0.95 -19.28
CA SER A 31 -13.93 -0.83 -20.40
C SER A 31 -12.47 -1.09 -20.00
N ASP A 32 -11.61 -1.35 -20.98
CA ASP A 32 -10.17 -1.49 -20.75
C ASP A 32 -9.52 -0.17 -20.30
N THR A 33 -10.06 0.98 -20.73
CA THR A 33 -9.60 2.29 -20.25
C THR A 33 -9.90 2.47 -18.76
N GLU A 34 -11.09 2.06 -18.30
CA GLU A 34 -11.40 2.05 -16.88
C GLU A 34 -10.50 1.06 -16.12
N ARG A 35 -10.27 -0.13 -16.68
CA ARG A 35 -9.35 -1.13 -16.11
C ARG A 35 -7.94 -0.57 -15.89
N ASP A 36 -7.41 0.18 -16.85
CA ASP A 36 -6.08 0.81 -16.74
C ASP A 36 -6.00 1.78 -15.55
N ASN A 37 -7.11 2.44 -15.19
CA ASN A 37 -7.18 3.37 -14.07
C ASN A 37 -7.30 2.70 -12.70
N LEU A 38 -7.53 1.39 -12.65
CA LEU A 38 -7.77 0.64 -11.41
C LEU A 38 -6.51 -0.08 -10.92
N SER A 39 -6.41 -0.19 -9.60
CA SER A 39 -5.44 -1.06 -8.90
C SER A 39 -6.07 -1.57 -7.61
N ASN A 40 -5.28 -2.25 -6.78
CA ASN A 40 -5.69 -2.74 -5.47
C ASN A 40 -4.99 -1.99 -4.34
N THR A 41 -5.70 -1.77 -3.23
CA THR A 41 -5.16 -1.24 -1.97
C THR A 41 -5.35 -2.29 -0.87
N ILE A 42 -4.47 -2.26 0.14
CA ILE A 42 -4.42 -3.22 1.24
C ILE A 42 -4.46 -2.46 2.55
N GLU A 43 -5.59 -2.57 3.26
CA GLU A 43 -5.95 -1.67 4.38
C GLU A 43 -4.88 -1.60 5.46
N LEU A 44 -4.48 -2.75 6.02
CA LEU A 44 -3.50 -2.78 7.11
C LEU A 44 -2.16 -2.20 6.66
N TRP A 45 -1.63 -2.66 5.53
CA TRP A 45 -0.28 -2.30 5.09
C TRP A 45 -0.17 -0.87 4.55
N ASP A 46 -1.20 -0.39 3.84
CA ASP A 46 -1.27 1.00 3.37
C ASP A 46 -1.59 1.98 4.50
N GLY A 47 -2.23 1.50 5.58
CA GLY A 47 -2.51 2.29 6.78
C GLY A 47 -1.30 2.50 7.70
N VAL A 48 -0.23 1.72 7.57
CA VAL A 48 0.99 1.91 8.38
C VAL A 48 1.66 3.25 8.00
N PRO A 49 1.91 4.17 8.96
CA PRO A 49 2.50 5.48 8.68
C PRO A 49 4.03 5.41 8.45
N LYS A 50 4.43 4.70 7.40
CA LYS A 50 5.84 4.43 7.04
C LYS A 50 6.49 5.53 6.19
N TYR A 51 5.70 6.36 5.50
CA TYR A 51 6.17 7.38 4.56
C TYR A 51 6.15 8.81 5.12
N PHE A 52 6.59 9.01 6.36
CA PHE A 52 6.29 10.23 7.12
C PHE A 52 7.27 11.41 6.89
N MET A 53 8.44 11.18 6.26
CA MET A 53 9.51 12.19 6.17
C MET A 53 9.87 12.55 4.73
N SER A 54 10.02 13.85 4.48
CA SER A 54 10.49 14.35 3.18
C SER A 54 12.00 14.17 3.01
N ARG A 55 12.44 14.06 1.75
CA ARG A 55 13.88 13.98 1.40
C ARG A 55 14.66 15.21 1.87
N GLN A 56 14.05 16.39 1.84
CA GLN A 56 14.65 17.63 2.33
C GLN A 56 14.89 17.60 3.85
N GLU A 57 13.90 17.12 4.61
CA GLU A 57 14.03 16.99 6.07
C GLU A 57 15.09 15.95 6.44
N MET A 58 15.16 14.83 5.72
CA MET A 58 16.22 13.85 5.91
C MET A 58 17.62 14.43 5.68
N THR A 59 17.80 15.27 4.66
CA THR A 59 19.10 15.95 4.41
C THR A 59 19.49 16.82 5.60
N LYS A 60 18.58 17.65 6.10
CA LYS A 60 18.83 18.50 7.28
C LYS A 60 19.18 17.69 8.53
N ARG A 61 18.52 16.53 8.74
CA ARG A 61 18.81 15.68 9.89
C ARG A 61 20.16 14.98 9.79
N ARG A 62 20.57 14.59 8.58
CA ARG A 62 21.87 13.96 8.34
C ARG A 62 23.06 14.87 8.66
N GLU A 63 22.88 16.19 8.61
CA GLU A 63 23.90 17.15 9.06
C GLU A 63 24.27 16.96 10.55
N LYS A 64 23.37 16.38 11.35
CA LYS A 64 23.56 16.10 12.77
C LYS A 64 24.06 14.67 13.06
N GLY A 65 24.29 13.86 12.03
CA GLY A 65 24.74 12.47 12.14
C GLY A 65 23.79 11.47 11.48
N LEU A 66 23.82 10.22 11.96
CA LEU A 66 22.98 9.14 11.43
C LEU A 66 21.50 9.38 11.74
N LEU A 67 20.63 8.92 10.85
CA LEU A 67 19.19 8.98 11.04
C LEU A 67 18.77 7.96 12.12
N PRO A 68 18.05 8.37 13.18
CA PRO A 68 17.66 7.45 14.24
C PRO A 68 16.59 6.45 13.78
N THR A 69 16.15 5.53 14.65
CA THR A 69 14.86 4.85 14.41
C THR A 69 13.73 5.80 14.82
N ILE A 70 12.65 5.86 14.04
CA ILE A 70 11.50 6.73 14.35
C ILE A 70 10.27 5.87 14.64
N ASP A 71 9.58 6.24 15.71
CA ASP A 71 8.37 5.57 16.17
C ASP A 71 7.14 6.42 15.84
N ARG A 72 6.06 5.75 15.43
CA ARG A 72 4.74 6.36 15.16
C ARG A 72 3.63 5.44 15.62
N ASP A 73 2.64 6.01 16.29
CA ASP A 73 1.45 5.26 16.70
C ASP A 73 0.39 5.33 15.62
N PHE A 74 -0.35 4.25 15.43
CA PHE A 74 -1.52 4.22 14.55
C PHE A 74 -2.54 3.22 15.08
N GLU A 75 -3.79 3.39 14.66
CA GLU A 75 -4.85 2.45 14.96
C GLU A 75 -5.31 1.74 13.69
N HIS A 76 -5.58 0.45 13.81
CA HIS A 76 -6.20 -0.33 12.75
C HIS A 76 -7.29 -1.22 13.36
N ARG A 77 -8.53 -1.03 12.91
CA ARG A 77 -9.72 -1.78 13.35
C ARG A 77 -9.88 -1.87 14.88
N GLY A 78 -9.73 -0.73 15.57
CA GLY A 78 -9.88 -0.64 17.02
C GLY A 78 -8.68 -1.14 17.83
N ARG A 79 -7.61 -1.60 17.17
CA ARG A 79 -6.36 -2.03 17.82
C ARG A 79 -5.27 -1.00 17.60
N PHE A 80 -4.53 -0.72 18.65
CA PHE A 80 -3.43 0.24 18.65
C PHE A 80 -2.10 -0.45 18.38
N PHE A 81 -1.29 0.18 17.54
CA PHE A 81 0.03 -0.30 17.15
C PHE A 81 1.03 0.85 17.17
N THR A 82 2.30 0.50 17.38
CA THR A 82 3.44 1.40 17.13
C THR A 82 4.24 0.83 15.97
N VAL A 83 4.45 1.63 14.94
CA VAL A 83 5.43 1.32 13.89
C VAL A 83 6.77 1.97 14.23
N LYS A 84 7.84 1.17 14.20
CA LYS A 84 9.23 1.64 14.22
C LYS A 84 9.81 1.55 12.82
N VAL A 85 10.37 2.65 12.33
CA VAL A 85 10.96 2.76 11.00
C VAL A 85 12.46 3.00 11.14
N ARG A 86 13.25 2.01 10.71
CA ARG A 86 14.71 2.12 10.60
C ARG A 86 15.08 2.54 9.18
N PRO A 87 15.99 3.53 9.00
CA PRO A 87 16.38 3.97 7.67
C PRO A 87 17.17 2.88 6.92
N ALA A 88 17.09 2.90 5.59
CA ALA A 88 17.98 2.19 4.71
C ALA A 88 19.31 2.92 4.61
N ARG A 89 20.45 2.22 4.64
CA ARG A 89 21.76 2.79 4.35
C ARG A 89 22.18 2.39 2.95
N LEU A 90 22.41 3.38 2.10
CA LEU A 90 22.85 3.20 0.72
C LEU A 90 24.22 3.85 0.54
N THR A 91 25.12 3.16 -0.16
CA THR A 91 26.43 3.69 -0.52
C THR A 91 26.34 4.32 -1.91
N ASP A 92 26.77 5.58 -2.05
CA ASP A 92 26.81 6.25 -3.36
C ASP A 92 28.03 5.84 -4.20
N GLU A 93 28.12 6.35 -5.43
CA GLU A 93 29.21 6.04 -6.37
C GLU A 93 30.59 6.49 -5.84
N ASP A 94 30.61 7.50 -4.97
CA ASP A 94 31.81 8.02 -4.31
C ASP A 94 32.21 7.23 -3.05
N GLY A 95 31.46 6.18 -2.71
CA GLY A 95 31.69 5.33 -1.53
C GLY A 95 31.16 5.90 -0.22
N ASN A 96 30.37 6.97 -0.25
CA ASN A 96 29.80 7.58 0.94
C ASN A 96 28.46 6.93 1.31
N ASP A 97 28.33 6.54 2.57
CA ASP A 97 27.09 6.01 3.12
C ASP A 97 26.09 7.13 3.42
N LYS A 98 24.88 7.02 2.88
CA LYS A 98 23.75 7.91 3.13
C LYS A 98 22.55 7.10 3.61
N GLU A 99 21.93 7.56 4.69
CA GLU A 99 20.75 6.92 5.25
C GLU A 99 19.46 7.58 4.78
N PHE A 100 18.44 6.79 4.44
CA PHE A 100 17.16 7.25 3.92
C PHE A 100 16.01 6.51 4.60
N TYR A 101 15.03 7.25 5.13
CA TYR A 101 13.70 6.71 5.34
C TYR A 101 12.95 6.60 4.02
N PRO A 102 11.99 5.67 3.91
CA PRO A 102 11.01 5.72 2.86
C PRO A 102 10.18 7.02 2.95
N SER A 103 9.94 7.64 1.79
CA SER A 103 9.29 8.94 1.62
C SER A 103 8.15 8.87 0.62
N ALA A 104 7.54 10.01 0.27
CA ALA A 104 6.50 10.09 -0.76
C ALA A 104 6.92 9.48 -2.12
N ARG A 105 8.21 9.47 -2.45
CA ARG A 105 8.71 8.80 -3.66
C ARG A 105 8.52 7.29 -3.57
N GLU A 106 8.91 6.67 -2.45
CA GLU A 106 8.81 5.23 -2.23
C GLU A 106 7.35 4.78 -2.16
N GLU A 107 6.45 5.60 -1.61
CA GLU A 107 5.01 5.37 -1.64
C GLU A 107 4.50 5.19 -3.08
N LEU A 108 4.82 6.14 -3.97
CA LEU A 108 4.39 6.11 -5.38
C LEU A 108 4.99 4.92 -6.13
N VAL A 109 6.24 4.56 -5.84
CA VAL A 109 6.90 3.39 -6.43
C VAL A 109 6.24 2.10 -5.95
N GLU A 110 5.90 1.99 -4.66
CA GLU A 110 5.17 0.84 -4.12
C GLU A 110 3.80 0.68 -4.81
N ASP A 111 3.03 1.77 -4.94
CA ASP A 111 1.72 1.72 -5.60
C ASP A 111 1.83 1.35 -7.08
N ALA A 112 2.86 1.85 -7.79
CA ALA A 112 3.13 1.50 -9.18
C ALA A 112 3.55 0.03 -9.36
N LEU A 113 4.37 -0.51 -8.45
CA LEU A 113 4.69 -1.94 -8.43
C LEU A 113 3.44 -2.79 -8.23
N ARG A 114 2.53 -2.35 -7.36
CA ARG A 114 1.26 -3.05 -7.13
C ARG A 114 0.33 -3.00 -8.34
N LYS A 115 0.28 -1.87 -9.04
CA LYS A 115 -0.41 -1.74 -10.34
C LYS A 115 0.19 -2.72 -11.36
N ILE A 116 1.51 -2.76 -11.49
CA ILE A 116 2.19 -3.71 -12.38
C ILE A 116 1.86 -5.16 -12.01
N ALA A 117 1.85 -5.52 -10.73
CA ALA A 117 1.47 -6.87 -10.30
C ALA A 117 0.00 -7.24 -10.65
N ALA A 118 -0.87 -6.24 -10.77
CA ALA A 118 -2.26 -6.43 -11.19
C ALA A 118 -2.40 -6.63 -12.71
N GLU A 119 -1.34 -6.41 -13.49
CA GLU A 119 -1.31 -6.72 -14.93
C GLU A 119 -0.94 -8.19 -15.18
N GLN A 120 -1.48 -8.73 -16.28
CA GLN A 120 -1.24 -10.13 -16.68
C GLN A 120 0.26 -10.40 -16.86
N HIS A 121 0.71 -11.57 -16.38
CA HIS A 121 2.10 -12.04 -16.43
C HIS A 121 3.16 -11.19 -15.69
N HIS A 122 2.73 -10.19 -14.93
CA HIS A 122 3.61 -9.34 -14.14
C HIS A 122 3.51 -9.62 -12.64
N GLY A 123 2.33 -9.95 -12.13
CA GLY A 123 2.16 -10.43 -10.76
C GLY A 123 2.53 -11.90 -10.60
N PHE A 124 3.02 -12.27 -9.42
CA PHE A 124 3.16 -13.66 -8.99
C PHE A 124 2.68 -13.83 -7.56
N LEU A 125 2.23 -15.04 -7.23
CA LEU A 125 1.80 -15.46 -5.91
C LEU A 125 2.09 -16.96 -5.75
N ASP A 126 2.82 -17.32 -4.71
CA ASP A 126 2.95 -18.70 -4.23
C ASP A 126 2.52 -18.80 -2.75
N ALA A 127 2.80 -19.95 -2.12
CA ALA A 127 2.42 -20.21 -0.74
C ALA A 127 3.03 -19.22 0.28
N GLN A 128 4.20 -18.64 -0.01
CA GLN A 128 4.95 -17.80 0.91
C GLN A 128 5.14 -16.36 0.42
N GLU A 129 5.18 -16.16 -0.91
CA GLU A 129 5.68 -14.95 -1.53
C GLU A 129 4.70 -14.43 -2.58
N SER A 130 4.64 -13.11 -2.72
CA SER A 130 3.94 -12.43 -3.80
C SER A 130 4.78 -11.26 -4.27
N GLY A 131 4.53 -10.76 -5.47
CA GLY A 131 5.32 -9.64 -5.98
C GLY A 131 5.05 -9.27 -7.42
N ALA A 132 5.96 -8.47 -7.96
CA ALA A 132 5.96 -8.02 -9.34
C ALA A 132 7.26 -8.41 -10.05
N VAL A 133 7.11 -8.87 -11.29
CA VAL A 133 8.19 -9.07 -12.26
C VAL A 133 8.10 -7.97 -13.31
N PHE A 134 9.16 -7.18 -13.49
CA PHE A 134 9.10 -5.96 -14.29
C PHE A 134 10.44 -5.58 -14.91
N THR A 135 10.43 -4.63 -15.84
CA THR A 135 11.64 -3.93 -16.28
C THR A 135 11.65 -2.53 -15.67
N LEU A 136 12.83 -1.95 -15.45
CA LEU A 136 12.91 -0.55 -14.97
C LEU A 136 12.21 0.41 -15.93
N HIS A 137 12.23 0.12 -17.24
CA HIS A 137 11.52 0.91 -18.24
C HIS A 137 10.00 0.89 -18.01
N LEU A 138 9.43 -0.29 -17.75
CA LEU A 138 8.00 -0.45 -17.46
C LEU A 138 7.59 0.37 -16.22
N LEU A 139 8.33 0.22 -15.11
CA LEU A 139 8.06 0.95 -13.88
C LEU A 139 8.16 2.48 -14.07
N ARG A 140 9.19 2.96 -14.76
CA ARG A 140 9.34 4.39 -15.09
C ARG A 140 8.20 4.90 -15.96
N ARG A 141 7.79 4.13 -16.98
CA ARG A 141 6.68 4.50 -17.86
C ARG A 141 5.36 4.56 -17.11
N GLU A 142 5.11 3.62 -16.20
CA GLU A 142 3.90 3.64 -15.37
C GLU A 142 3.88 4.90 -14.50
N LEU A 143 4.97 5.16 -13.77
CA LEU A 143 5.10 6.37 -12.94
C LEU A 143 4.93 7.66 -13.77
N GLN A 144 5.58 7.75 -14.93
CA GLN A 144 5.46 8.90 -15.84
C GLN A 144 4.03 9.09 -16.35
N ARG A 145 3.34 8.01 -16.77
CA ARG A 145 1.93 8.06 -17.20
C ARG A 145 1.01 8.58 -16.11
N ARG A 146 1.37 8.37 -14.84
CA ARG A 146 0.62 8.86 -13.68
C ARG A 146 1.10 10.23 -13.17
N GLY A 147 2.00 10.90 -13.90
CA GLY A 147 2.48 12.25 -13.58
C GLY A 147 3.74 12.31 -12.70
N HIS A 148 4.40 11.18 -12.47
CA HIS A 148 5.54 11.05 -11.54
C HIS A 148 6.80 10.62 -12.29
N ALA A 149 7.29 11.44 -13.20
CA ALA A 149 8.50 11.12 -13.95
C ALA A 149 9.72 11.00 -13.02
N LEU A 150 10.36 9.82 -13.01
CA LEU A 150 11.63 9.57 -12.30
C LEU A 150 12.71 9.15 -13.30
N SER A 151 13.97 9.43 -12.99
CA SER A 151 15.12 8.87 -13.69
C SER A 151 15.33 7.38 -13.35
N TYR A 152 16.15 6.67 -14.13
CA TYR A 152 16.51 5.28 -13.79
C TYR A 152 17.23 5.19 -12.43
N GLN A 153 18.11 6.16 -12.14
CA GLN A 153 18.84 6.21 -10.88
C GLN A 153 17.91 6.40 -9.69
N GLU A 154 16.93 7.32 -9.80
CA GLU A 154 15.95 7.54 -8.73
C GLU A 154 15.03 6.34 -8.50
N VAL A 155 14.65 5.62 -9.57
CA VAL A 155 13.87 4.38 -9.42
C VAL A 155 14.68 3.30 -8.71
N VAL A 156 15.94 3.11 -9.10
CA VAL A 156 16.83 2.13 -8.42
C VAL A 156 17.05 2.52 -6.96
N GLU A 157 17.32 3.80 -6.66
CA GLU A 157 17.45 4.29 -5.29
C GLU A 157 16.17 4.01 -4.48
N SER A 158 14.99 4.26 -5.06
CA SER A 158 13.71 4.04 -4.37
C SER A 158 13.50 2.55 -4.04
N LEU A 159 13.78 1.66 -5.00
CA LEU A 159 13.72 0.21 -4.79
C LEU A 159 14.69 -0.23 -3.68
N ASP A 160 15.89 0.36 -3.66
CA ASP A 160 16.93 0.06 -2.67
C ASP A 160 16.58 0.58 -1.28
N VAL A 161 15.97 1.76 -1.18
CA VAL A 161 15.43 2.26 0.09
C VAL A 161 14.34 1.33 0.61
N MET A 162 13.39 0.91 -0.24
CA MET A 162 12.32 0.01 0.18
C MET A 162 12.81 -1.38 0.60
N ALA A 163 13.85 -1.90 -0.06
CA ALA A 163 14.48 -3.19 0.29
C ALA A 163 15.41 -3.09 1.51
N GLY A 164 16.03 -1.93 1.75
CA GLY A 164 17.00 -1.72 2.82
C GLY A 164 16.43 -1.17 4.13
N CYS A 165 15.25 -0.54 4.10
CA CYS A 165 14.60 -0.04 5.31
C CYS A 165 13.99 -1.20 6.12
N ARG A 166 13.75 -0.98 7.42
CA ARG A 166 13.08 -1.97 8.27
C ARG A 166 11.85 -1.37 8.93
N ILE A 167 10.71 -2.01 8.71
CA ILE A 167 9.44 -1.69 9.34
C ILE A 167 9.19 -2.73 10.43
N GLU A 168 8.96 -2.25 11.65
CA GLU A 168 8.57 -3.07 12.78
C GLU A 168 7.22 -2.59 13.30
N ILE A 169 6.20 -3.45 13.30
CA ILE A 169 4.85 -3.16 13.78
C ILE A 169 4.67 -3.90 15.09
N ILE A 170 4.41 -3.18 16.17
CA ILE A 170 4.28 -3.72 17.52
C ILE A 170 2.86 -3.49 17.98
N ALA A 171 2.16 -4.55 18.39
CA ALA A 171 0.82 -4.42 18.96
C ALA A 171 0.90 -3.88 20.39
N ALA A 172 0.11 -2.86 20.70
CA ALA A 172 0.11 -2.24 22.03
C ALA A 172 -0.41 -3.17 23.13
N ASP A 173 -1.18 -4.20 22.77
CA ASP A 173 -1.70 -5.24 23.66
C ASP A 173 -0.66 -6.33 24.00
N GLY A 174 0.57 -6.23 23.47
CA GLY A 174 1.64 -7.20 23.71
C GLY A 174 1.47 -8.52 22.95
N SER A 175 0.50 -8.64 22.04
CA SER A 175 0.25 -9.88 21.28
C SER A 175 1.36 -10.26 20.28
N GLY A 176 2.31 -9.35 20.03
CA GLY A 176 3.54 -9.63 19.29
C GLY A 176 4.04 -8.45 18.47
N ASP A 177 5.19 -8.69 17.83
CA ASP A 177 5.84 -7.79 16.91
C ASP A 177 6.05 -8.45 15.54
N TYR A 178 5.93 -7.64 14.49
CA TYR A 178 6.16 -8.05 13.11
C TYR A 178 7.26 -7.20 12.50
N LYS A 179 8.29 -7.81 11.91
CA LYS A 179 9.43 -7.10 11.32
C LYS A 179 9.68 -7.52 9.88
N SER A 180 9.73 -6.55 8.97
CA SER A 180 10.05 -6.79 7.57
C SER A 180 10.42 -5.48 6.86
N PRO A 181 11.23 -5.52 5.79
CA PRO A 181 11.35 -4.37 4.89
C PRO A 181 10.04 -4.09 4.13
N ILE A 182 9.99 -2.99 3.37
CA ILE A 182 8.85 -2.71 2.49
C ILE A 182 8.82 -3.70 1.32
N LEU A 183 9.97 -3.96 0.72
CA LEU A 183 10.17 -5.06 -0.23
C LEU A 183 10.93 -6.20 0.46
N ALA A 184 10.26 -7.34 0.64
CA ALA A 184 10.82 -8.53 1.29
C ALA A 184 12.03 -9.11 0.56
N GLY A 185 12.13 -8.83 -0.74
CA GLY A 185 13.22 -9.23 -1.60
C GLY A 185 13.26 -8.40 -2.87
N LEU A 186 14.46 -8.14 -3.37
CA LEU A 186 14.69 -7.43 -4.63
C LEU A 186 15.75 -8.18 -5.43
N LEU A 187 15.35 -8.80 -6.54
CA LEU A 187 16.27 -9.38 -7.51
C LEU A 187 16.56 -8.35 -8.60
N ARG A 188 17.84 -7.95 -8.67
CA ARG A 188 18.32 -7.06 -9.72
C ARG A 188 18.79 -7.86 -10.92
N VAL A 189 18.67 -7.27 -12.10
CA VAL A 189 19.45 -7.71 -13.25
C VAL A 189 20.59 -6.73 -13.48
N SER A 190 21.81 -7.24 -13.64
CA SER A 190 22.99 -6.39 -13.83
C SER A 190 22.94 -5.68 -15.20
N ARG A 191 23.55 -4.50 -15.29
CA ARG A 191 23.68 -3.75 -16.54
C ARG A 191 24.38 -4.56 -17.64
N HIS A 192 25.33 -5.42 -17.27
CA HIS A 192 26.00 -6.34 -18.21
C HIS A 192 25.03 -7.39 -18.75
N HIS A 193 24.23 -8.03 -17.90
CA HIS A 193 23.21 -8.98 -18.32
C HIS A 193 22.10 -8.37 -19.20
N TYR A 194 21.82 -7.06 -19.09
CA TYR A 194 20.83 -6.39 -19.94
C TYR A 194 21.31 -6.22 -21.40
N ARG A 195 22.63 -6.14 -21.62
CA ARG A 195 23.20 -6.11 -22.99
C ARG A 195 23.09 -7.47 -23.68
N ASP A 196 23.12 -8.55 -22.89
CA ASP A 196 23.09 -9.92 -23.38
C ASP A 196 21.66 -10.52 -23.41
N ASP A 197 20.75 -10.05 -22.54
CA ASP A 197 19.33 -10.42 -22.51
C ASP A 197 18.40 -9.19 -22.38
N PRO A 198 17.82 -8.71 -23.49
CA PRO A 198 16.81 -7.64 -23.49
C PRO A 198 15.53 -7.96 -22.69
N LYS A 199 15.31 -9.22 -22.31
CA LYS A 199 14.17 -9.67 -21.48
C LYS A 199 14.51 -9.76 -19.99
N ALA A 200 15.70 -9.36 -19.57
CA ALA A 200 16.13 -9.25 -18.19
C ALA A 200 15.07 -8.58 -17.28
N ARG A 201 14.43 -9.35 -16.40
CA ARG A 201 13.38 -8.86 -15.50
C ARG A 201 13.86 -8.73 -14.05
N TRP A 202 13.58 -7.58 -13.47
CA TRP A 202 13.66 -7.33 -12.04
C TRP A 202 12.49 -8.05 -11.35
N VAL A 203 12.71 -8.46 -10.10
CA VAL A 203 11.67 -9.04 -9.25
C VAL A 203 11.64 -8.30 -7.93
N ALA A 204 10.47 -7.78 -7.57
CA ALA A 204 10.21 -7.18 -6.26
C ALA A 204 9.22 -8.07 -5.51
N HIS A 205 9.66 -8.68 -4.41
CA HIS A 205 8.81 -9.43 -3.50
C HIS A 205 8.16 -8.45 -2.54
N PHE A 206 6.84 -8.48 -2.46
CA PHE A 206 6.08 -7.66 -1.53
C PHE A 206 6.26 -8.14 -0.09
N ASN A 207 5.96 -7.24 0.83
CA ASN A 207 5.90 -7.53 2.25
C ASN A 207 4.96 -8.74 2.53
N PRO A 208 5.29 -9.67 3.44
CA PRO A 208 4.41 -10.79 3.79
C PRO A 208 2.98 -10.41 4.20
N LEU A 209 2.74 -9.21 4.75
CA LEU A 209 1.38 -8.72 5.02
C LEU A 209 0.60 -8.47 3.73
N VAL A 210 1.26 -8.02 2.66
CA VAL A 210 0.67 -7.90 1.33
C VAL A 210 0.35 -9.29 0.78
N THR A 211 1.29 -10.23 0.84
CA THR A 211 1.08 -11.62 0.40
C THR A 211 -0.12 -12.26 1.10
N ARG A 212 -0.18 -12.19 2.44
CA ARG A 212 -1.30 -12.71 3.22
C ARG A 212 -2.62 -12.02 2.88
N SER A 213 -2.59 -10.74 2.58
CA SER A 213 -3.79 -10.00 2.17
C SER A 213 -4.29 -10.47 0.80
N ILE A 214 -3.40 -10.75 -0.16
CA ILE A 214 -3.77 -11.34 -1.45
C ILE A 214 -4.37 -12.74 -1.24
N GLN A 215 -3.69 -13.59 -0.47
CA GLN A 215 -4.15 -14.96 -0.17
C GLN A 215 -5.53 -14.98 0.51
N ALA A 216 -5.79 -14.04 1.43
CA ALA A 216 -7.05 -13.93 2.16
C ALA A 216 -8.11 -13.07 1.47
N LEU A 217 -7.87 -12.61 0.24
CA LEU A 217 -8.72 -11.65 -0.49
C LEU A 217 -8.99 -10.32 0.25
N ASN A 218 -8.14 -9.96 1.22
CA ASN A 218 -8.19 -8.72 1.99
C ASN A 218 -7.55 -7.54 1.23
N PHE A 219 -7.93 -7.39 -0.04
CA PHE A 219 -7.53 -6.28 -0.90
C PHE A 219 -8.76 -5.68 -1.58
N ARG A 220 -8.66 -4.42 -1.97
CA ARG A 220 -9.80 -3.68 -2.48
C ARG A 220 -9.46 -2.92 -3.75
N GLN A 221 -10.33 -3.04 -4.76
CA GLN A 221 -10.23 -2.26 -5.99
C GLN A 221 -10.50 -0.79 -5.66
N TYR A 222 -9.72 0.11 -6.25
CA TYR A 222 -9.91 1.55 -6.13
C TYR A 222 -9.40 2.28 -7.37
N ASP A 223 -9.78 3.55 -7.51
CA ASP A 223 -9.31 4.44 -8.58
C ASP A 223 -7.87 4.90 -8.32
N TYR A 224 -6.94 4.09 -8.84
CA TYR A 224 -5.51 4.32 -8.77
C TYR A 224 -5.09 5.56 -9.55
N HIS A 225 -5.71 5.81 -10.71
CA HIS A 225 -5.40 7.00 -11.50
C HIS A 225 -5.68 8.28 -10.73
N THR A 226 -6.89 8.42 -10.19
CA THR A 226 -7.27 9.60 -9.40
C THR A 226 -6.40 9.71 -8.15
N MET A 227 -6.12 8.61 -7.45
CA MET A 227 -5.21 8.59 -6.30
C MET A 227 -3.82 9.11 -6.65
N MET A 228 -3.19 8.59 -7.72
CA MET A 228 -1.86 9.04 -8.13
C MET A 228 -1.85 10.50 -8.59
N SER A 229 -2.99 11.05 -9.03
CA SER A 229 -3.09 12.44 -9.45
C SER A 229 -3.12 13.47 -8.31
N HIS A 230 -3.22 13.00 -7.06
CA HIS A 230 -3.14 13.86 -5.87
C HIS A 230 -1.69 14.29 -5.63
N THR A 231 -1.52 15.61 -5.53
CA THR A 231 -0.25 16.28 -5.27
C THR A 231 0.24 16.02 -3.85
N THR A 232 -0.66 16.07 -2.87
CA THR A 232 -0.28 15.88 -1.46
C THR A 232 -0.36 14.42 -1.04
N GLN A 233 0.62 13.99 -0.24
CA GLN A 233 0.62 12.66 0.35
C GLN A 233 -0.57 12.43 1.29
N LEU A 234 -1.01 13.47 1.99
CA LEU A 234 -2.17 13.39 2.87
C LEU A 234 -3.47 13.14 2.08
N ALA A 235 -3.64 13.76 0.91
CA ALA A 235 -4.77 13.46 0.04
C ALA A 235 -4.73 12.01 -0.49
N ARG A 236 -3.55 11.49 -0.87
CA ARG A 236 -3.39 10.08 -1.25
C ARG A 236 -3.76 9.12 -0.11
N TRP A 237 -3.25 9.39 1.09
CA TRP A 237 -3.57 8.61 2.28
C TRP A 237 -5.07 8.63 2.60
N MET A 238 -5.69 9.82 2.58
CA MET A 238 -7.13 9.97 2.80
C MET A 238 -7.95 9.26 1.73
N HIS A 239 -7.55 9.31 0.45
CA HIS A 239 -8.23 8.59 -0.63
C HIS A 239 -8.20 7.07 -0.36
N LYS A 240 -7.04 6.48 -0.07
CA LYS A 240 -6.92 5.05 0.27
C LYS A 240 -7.73 4.69 1.51
N ARG A 241 -7.66 5.51 2.57
CA ARG A 241 -8.43 5.31 3.80
C ARG A 241 -9.93 5.32 3.54
N MET A 242 -10.42 6.26 2.75
CA MET A 242 -11.83 6.31 2.37
C MET A 242 -12.24 5.10 1.55
N ALA A 243 -11.37 4.63 0.65
CA ALA A 243 -11.63 3.42 -0.13
C ALA A 243 -11.86 2.21 0.77
N HIS A 244 -11.16 2.11 1.90
CA HIS A 244 -11.31 1.03 2.88
C HIS A 244 -12.44 1.23 3.88
N ASN A 245 -12.64 2.45 4.39
CA ASN A 245 -13.55 2.69 5.51
C ASN A 245 -15.00 2.92 5.06
N TYR A 246 -15.22 3.33 3.82
CA TYR A 246 -16.56 3.60 3.31
C TYR A 246 -17.23 2.34 2.74
N VAL A 247 -17.22 1.21 3.47
CA VAL A 247 -17.75 -0.08 2.96
C VAL A 247 -19.27 -0.10 2.91
N ASN A 248 -19.94 0.55 3.87
CA ASN A 248 -21.40 0.60 3.98
C ASN A 248 -21.99 1.72 3.12
N ALA A 249 -21.69 1.68 1.82
CA ALA A 249 -21.96 2.69 0.81
C ALA A 249 -23.42 3.20 0.78
N ASN A 250 -23.72 4.19 1.61
CA ASN A 250 -24.95 4.97 1.52
C ASN A 250 -24.62 6.45 1.77
N VAL A 251 -24.93 7.29 0.77
CA VAL A 251 -24.83 8.76 0.81
C VAL A 251 -25.43 9.36 2.09
N MET A 252 -26.41 8.67 2.69
CA MET A 252 -27.12 9.08 3.90
C MET A 252 -26.30 8.94 5.20
N HIS A 253 -25.17 8.23 5.21
CA HIS A 253 -24.31 8.12 6.39
C HIS A 253 -22.96 8.78 6.11
N PRO A 254 -22.76 10.04 6.54
CA PRO A 254 -21.49 10.73 6.34
C PRO A 254 -20.39 10.08 7.20
N TYR A 255 -19.16 10.12 6.69
CA TYR A 255 -18.00 9.62 7.42
C TYR A 255 -17.49 10.70 8.36
N THR A 256 -17.51 10.45 9.67
CA THR A 256 -16.97 11.37 10.67
C THR A 256 -15.59 10.90 11.14
N ILE A 257 -14.61 11.80 11.14
CA ILE A 257 -13.26 11.55 11.65
C ILE A 257 -12.74 12.76 12.42
N LEU A 258 -11.98 12.50 13.49
CA LEU A 258 -11.32 13.54 14.25
C LEU A 258 -9.97 13.92 13.63
N PHE A 259 -9.57 15.17 13.79
CA PHE A 259 -8.24 15.65 13.38
C PHE A 259 -7.13 14.81 14.04
N THR A 260 -7.23 14.55 15.35
CA THR A 260 -6.24 13.73 16.08
C THR A 260 -6.11 12.32 15.52
N THR A 261 -7.21 11.70 15.06
CA THR A 261 -7.18 10.40 14.40
C THR A 261 -6.39 10.46 13.08
N VAL A 262 -6.63 11.48 12.25
CA VAL A 262 -5.88 11.68 11.00
C VAL A 262 -4.40 11.96 11.30
N GLN A 263 -4.11 12.79 12.30
CA GLN A 263 -2.75 13.13 12.69
C GLN A 263 -1.97 11.89 13.10
N ARG A 264 -2.52 11.10 14.02
CA ARG A 264 -1.95 9.85 14.51
C ARG A 264 -1.75 8.85 13.37
N ASP A 265 -2.83 8.47 12.69
CA ASP A 265 -2.80 7.34 11.75
C ASP A 265 -2.04 7.66 10.45
N SER A 266 -1.97 8.92 10.02
CA SER A 266 -1.20 9.29 8.82
C SER A 266 0.29 9.48 9.11
N GLY A 267 0.65 10.00 10.28
CA GLY A 267 2.01 10.44 10.60
C GLY A 267 2.49 11.65 9.78
N LEU A 268 1.60 12.35 9.06
CA LEU A 268 1.93 13.45 8.13
C LEU A 268 1.64 14.85 8.67
N LEU A 269 1.08 14.94 9.87
CA LEU A 269 0.57 16.17 10.48
C LEU A 269 1.39 16.59 11.71
N GLU A 270 2.68 16.27 11.71
CA GLU A 270 3.64 16.70 12.72
C GLU A 270 4.11 18.13 12.46
N TYR A 271 3.36 19.11 12.98
CA TYR A 271 3.67 20.54 12.86
C TYR A 271 3.86 21.18 14.23
N ALA A 272 4.71 22.22 14.30
CA ALA A 272 4.95 22.96 15.53
C ALA A 272 3.68 23.65 16.09
N ARG A 273 2.71 23.95 15.21
CA ARG A 273 1.42 24.56 15.60
C ARG A 273 0.27 23.71 15.04
N THR A 274 -0.67 23.33 15.90
CA THR A 274 -1.85 22.54 15.52
C THR A 274 -2.65 23.20 14.40
N ARG A 275 -2.75 24.54 14.40
CA ARG A 275 -3.46 25.28 13.33
C ARG A 275 -2.88 25.03 11.93
N ASP A 276 -1.56 24.84 11.83
CA ASP A 276 -0.90 24.59 10.55
C ASP A 276 -1.18 23.16 10.07
N ALA A 277 -1.20 22.19 11.00
CA ALA A 277 -1.63 20.82 10.71
C ALA A 277 -3.10 20.74 10.27
N ILE A 278 -3.99 21.43 10.97
CA ILE A 278 -5.41 21.53 10.62
C ILE A 278 -5.58 22.13 9.21
N ARG A 279 -4.89 23.23 8.91
CA ARG A 279 -4.92 23.84 7.57
C ARG A 279 -4.45 22.88 6.50
N LYS A 280 -3.43 22.05 6.79
CA LYS A 280 -2.94 21.03 5.85
C LYS A 280 -3.95 19.91 5.59
N LEU A 281 -4.73 19.53 6.61
CA LEU A 281 -5.85 18.62 6.41
C LEU A 281 -6.97 19.28 5.59
N ASP A 282 -7.30 20.54 5.85
CA ASP A 282 -8.29 21.29 5.06
C ASP A 282 -7.88 21.38 3.57
N GLU A 283 -6.60 21.66 3.29
CA GLU A 283 -6.03 21.66 1.93
C GLU A 283 -6.14 20.29 1.23
N ALA A 284 -5.86 19.19 1.96
CA ALA A 284 -5.97 17.84 1.41
C ALA A 284 -7.42 17.40 1.15
N LEU A 285 -8.36 17.78 2.01
CA LEU A 285 -9.79 17.55 1.81
C LEU A 285 -10.35 18.35 0.63
N ASP A 286 -9.88 19.59 0.45
CA ASP A 286 -10.25 20.40 -0.71
C ASP A 286 -9.68 19.82 -2.02
N GLU A 287 -8.47 19.25 -1.99
CA GLU A 287 -7.90 18.51 -3.12
C GLU A 287 -8.77 17.30 -3.50
N LEU A 288 -9.20 16.50 -2.53
CA LEU A 288 -10.12 15.37 -2.75
C LEU A 288 -11.46 15.82 -3.33
N ARG A 289 -11.99 16.96 -2.88
CA ARG A 289 -13.20 17.58 -3.43
C ARG A 289 -13.02 17.97 -4.90
N LYS A 290 -11.94 18.67 -5.23
CA LYS A 290 -11.62 19.09 -6.61
C LYS A 290 -11.43 17.91 -7.57
N LYS A 291 -11.03 16.75 -7.04
CA LYS A 291 -10.81 15.51 -7.79
C LYS A 291 -12.03 14.58 -7.82
N GLY A 292 -13.19 15.01 -7.32
CA GLY A 292 -14.42 14.21 -7.35
C GLY A 292 -14.40 12.99 -6.45
N VAL A 293 -13.56 12.97 -5.40
CA VAL A 293 -13.62 11.95 -4.34
C VAL A 293 -14.65 12.36 -3.28
N LEU A 294 -14.74 13.66 -3.00
CA LEU A 294 -15.69 14.26 -2.05
C LEU A 294 -16.66 15.20 -2.74
N MET A 295 -17.92 15.16 -2.34
CA MET A 295 -18.88 16.20 -2.72
C MET A 295 -18.65 17.45 -1.85
N PHE A 296 -18.55 17.28 -0.53
CA PHE A 296 -18.20 18.33 0.42
C PHE A 296 -17.70 17.74 1.74
N PHE A 297 -17.13 18.61 2.59
CA PHE A 297 -16.82 18.29 3.98
C PHE A 297 -17.21 19.45 4.89
N LYS A 298 -17.61 19.15 6.12
CA LYS A 298 -17.91 20.12 7.18
C LYS A 298 -16.92 19.95 8.31
N LYS A 299 -16.44 21.07 8.84
CA LYS A 299 -15.50 21.14 9.95
C LYS A 299 -16.22 21.75 11.16
N GLU A 300 -16.08 21.12 12.32
CA GLU A 300 -16.68 21.58 13.57
C GLU A 300 -15.67 21.46 14.71
N ASP A 301 -15.48 22.54 15.46
CA ASP A 301 -14.63 22.52 16.64
C ASP A 301 -15.33 21.73 17.75
N ARG A 302 -14.63 20.74 18.32
CA ARG A 302 -15.07 20.05 19.53
C ARG A 302 -14.53 20.80 20.73
N THR A 303 -15.41 21.53 21.41
CA THR A 303 -15.06 22.28 22.61
C THR A 303 -15.38 21.48 23.86
N GLY A 304 -14.51 21.60 24.86
CA GLY A 304 -14.72 21.12 26.22
C GLY A 304 -15.31 22.20 27.11
N GLU A 305 -15.27 21.97 28.43
CA GLU A 305 -15.68 22.96 29.42
C GLU A 305 -14.96 24.30 29.21
N ARG A 306 -15.69 25.41 29.41
CA ARG A 306 -15.22 26.79 29.24
C ARG A 306 -14.75 27.15 27.82
N GLY A 307 -15.21 26.43 26.79
CA GLY A 307 -14.97 26.79 25.39
C GLY A 307 -13.56 26.45 24.87
N ARG A 308 -12.79 25.64 25.62
CA ARG A 308 -11.48 25.18 25.16
C ARG A 308 -11.65 24.20 24.00
N ILE A 309 -11.06 24.48 22.85
CA ILE A 309 -11.03 23.53 21.73
C ILE A 309 -10.20 22.31 22.14
N LEU A 310 -10.84 21.14 22.18
CA LEU A 310 -10.22 19.85 22.48
C LEU A 310 -9.74 19.15 21.20
N ASP A 311 -10.53 19.24 20.13
CA ASP A 311 -10.23 18.63 18.84
C ASP A 311 -11.09 19.27 17.73
N VAL A 312 -10.90 18.84 16.49
CA VAL A 312 -11.72 19.22 15.33
C VAL A 312 -12.35 17.96 14.73
N SER A 313 -13.66 17.99 14.54
CA SER A 313 -14.43 16.95 13.87
C SER A 313 -14.64 17.30 12.40
N TYR A 314 -14.40 16.32 11.52
CA TYR A 314 -14.66 16.42 10.09
C TYR A 314 -15.77 15.47 9.71
N THR A 315 -16.86 16.01 9.16
CA THR A 315 -17.94 15.25 8.54
C THR A 315 -17.74 15.28 7.04
N ILE A 316 -17.48 14.12 6.43
CA ILE A 316 -17.06 13.97 5.05
C ILE A 316 -18.19 13.31 4.25
N THR A 317 -18.61 13.97 3.17
CA THR A 317 -19.64 13.47 2.25
C THR A 317 -18.98 13.06 0.93
N PRO A 318 -18.97 11.76 0.58
CA PRO A 318 -18.34 11.29 -0.64
C PRO A 318 -19.10 11.72 -1.90
N ASP A 319 -18.38 11.84 -2.99
CA ASP A 319 -18.97 12.08 -4.31
C ASP A 319 -19.76 10.85 -4.81
N PRO A 320 -20.90 11.00 -5.50
CA PRO A 320 -21.64 9.87 -6.09
C PRO A 320 -20.80 8.98 -7.02
N GLY A 321 -19.85 9.55 -7.76
CA GLY A 321 -18.90 8.82 -8.58
C GLY A 321 -18.02 7.92 -7.72
N PHE A 322 -17.46 8.44 -6.64
CA PHE A 322 -16.70 7.66 -5.66
C PHE A 322 -17.56 6.56 -5.01
N VAL A 323 -18.80 6.86 -4.61
CA VAL A 323 -19.73 5.85 -4.07
C VAL A 323 -19.96 4.71 -5.05
N SER A 324 -20.04 5.00 -6.34
CA SER A 324 -20.19 3.98 -7.39
C SER A 324 -18.95 3.08 -7.49
N GLN A 325 -17.74 3.66 -7.38
CA GLN A 325 -16.49 2.90 -7.32
C GLN A 325 -16.45 1.96 -6.10
N ILE A 326 -16.89 2.43 -4.93
CA ILE A 326 -16.99 1.63 -3.71
C ILE A 326 -17.97 0.46 -3.87
N LYS A 327 -19.13 0.69 -4.49
CA LYS A 327 -20.10 -0.37 -4.78
C LYS A 327 -19.51 -1.44 -5.70
N ALA A 328 -18.77 -1.02 -6.73
CA ALA A 328 -18.08 -1.96 -7.62
C ALA A 328 -17.02 -2.77 -6.85
N ALA A 329 -16.24 -2.13 -5.98
CA ALA A 329 -15.27 -2.83 -5.13
C ALA A 329 -15.92 -3.85 -4.17
N ASN A 330 -17.06 -3.50 -3.57
CA ASN A 330 -17.84 -4.41 -2.72
C ASN A 330 -18.37 -5.62 -3.51
N LYS A 331 -18.97 -5.39 -4.68
CA LYS A 331 -19.49 -6.45 -5.53
C LYS A 331 -18.37 -7.41 -5.95
N ARG A 332 -17.23 -6.87 -6.41
CA ARG A 332 -16.07 -7.67 -6.79
C ARG A 332 -15.56 -8.53 -5.63
N HIS A 333 -15.48 -7.96 -4.43
CA HIS A 333 -15.06 -8.72 -3.24
C HIS A 333 -16.03 -9.87 -2.94
N SER A 334 -17.34 -9.61 -2.95
CA SER A 334 -18.37 -10.63 -2.76
C SER A 334 -18.23 -11.78 -3.78
N ASP A 335 -18.07 -11.43 -5.06
CA ASP A 335 -17.95 -12.41 -6.15
C ASP A 335 -16.66 -13.24 -6.04
N GLY A 336 -15.56 -12.62 -5.61
CA GLY A 336 -14.30 -13.30 -5.38
C GLY A 336 -14.39 -14.32 -4.23
N VAL A 337 -15.03 -13.94 -3.12
CA VAL A 337 -15.27 -14.84 -1.98
C VAL A 337 -16.17 -16.01 -2.39
N GLU A 338 -17.23 -15.76 -3.15
CA GLU A 338 -18.12 -16.82 -3.66
C GLU A 338 -17.37 -17.80 -4.56
N GLN A 339 -16.53 -17.32 -5.48
CA GLN A 339 -15.72 -18.17 -6.36
C GLN A 339 -14.77 -19.09 -5.56
N ILE A 340 -14.10 -18.56 -4.54
CA ILE A 340 -13.20 -19.36 -3.68
C ILE A 340 -13.98 -20.40 -2.87
N ASN A 341 -15.13 -20.04 -2.32
CA ASN A 341 -15.96 -20.97 -1.54
C ASN A 341 -16.50 -22.12 -2.38
N VAL A 342 -16.92 -21.84 -3.62
CA VAL A 342 -17.36 -22.89 -4.57
C VAL A 342 -16.23 -23.86 -4.87
N GLU A 343 -15.01 -23.36 -5.09
CA GLU A 343 -13.85 -24.20 -5.40
C GLU A 343 -13.43 -25.09 -4.23
N ILE A 344 -13.45 -24.55 -3.00
CA ILE A 344 -13.21 -25.33 -1.77
C ILE A 344 -14.29 -26.41 -1.61
N GLY A 345 -15.57 -26.08 -1.79
CA GLY A 345 -16.67 -27.04 -1.69
C GLY A 345 -16.60 -28.16 -2.74
N VAL A 346 -16.13 -27.86 -3.96
CA VAL A 346 -15.89 -28.88 -5.00
C VAL A 346 -14.73 -29.79 -4.61
N ALA A 347 -13.62 -29.24 -4.11
CA ALA A 347 -12.45 -30.01 -3.68
C ALA A 347 -12.77 -30.97 -2.53
N GLU A 348 -13.53 -30.52 -1.52
CA GLU A 348 -14.00 -31.37 -0.42
C GLU A 348 -14.91 -32.50 -0.93
N SER A 349 -15.80 -32.21 -1.89
CA SER A 349 -16.69 -33.22 -2.47
C SER A 349 -15.94 -34.29 -3.29
N ASP A 350 -14.83 -33.92 -3.94
CA ASP A 350 -13.97 -34.83 -4.69
C ASP A 350 -13.08 -35.68 -3.78
N GLU A 351 -12.60 -35.14 -2.65
CA GLU A 351 -11.90 -35.94 -1.63
C GLU A 351 -12.81 -36.96 -0.95
N VAL A 352 -14.07 -36.59 -0.66
CA VAL A 352 -15.07 -37.52 -0.13
C VAL A 352 -15.37 -38.64 -1.14
N ARG A 353 -15.44 -38.32 -2.45
CA ARG A 353 -15.63 -39.31 -3.53
C ARG A 353 -14.42 -40.22 -3.76
N ARG A 354 -13.21 -39.75 -3.45
CA ARG A 354 -11.96 -40.52 -3.61
C ARG A 354 -11.59 -41.36 -2.39
N SER A 355 -12.33 -41.25 -1.28
CA SER A 355 -12.13 -42.11 -0.10
C SER A 355 -12.60 -43.54 -0.39
N PRO A 356 -11.71 -44.55 -0.43
CA PRO A 356 -12.11 -45.91 -0.75
C PRO A 356 -12.95 -46.46 0.40
N ALA A 357 -14.17 -46.91 0.08
CA ALA A 357 -15.02 -47.62 1.02
C ALA A 357 -14.25 -48.76 1.67
N VAL A 358 -13.96 -48.63 2.97
CA VAL A 358 -13.43 -49.73 3.79
C VAL A 358 -14.47 -50.84 3.74
N ARG A 359 -14.23 -51.85 2.90
CA ARG A 359 -14.99 -53.10 2.90
C ARG A 359 -14.76 -53.77 4.25
N LYS A 360 -15.74 -53.60 5.16
CA LYS A 360 -15.85 -54.44 6.35
C LYS A 360 -15.95 -55.90 5.89
N ARG A 361 -14.97 -56.70 6.30
CA ARG A 361 -15.05 -58.16 6.30
C ARG A 361 -15.53 -58.63 7.66
#